data_AF-A0A931U7U4-F1
#
_entry.id   AF-A0A931U7U4-F1
#
_cell.length_a   1.000
_cell.length_b   1.000
_cell.length_c   1.000
_cell.angle_alpha   90.00
_cell.angle_beta   90.00
_cell.angle_gamma   90.00
#
_symmetry.space_group_name_H-M   'P 1'
#
loop_
_entity.id
_entity.type
_entity.pdbx_description
1 polymer ?
#
loop_
_entity_poly.entity_id
_entity_poly.type
_entity_poly.pdbx_seq_one_letter_code
_entity_poly.pdbx_strand_id
1 'polypeptide(L)'
;MVAYHFYFDLGPTTSVLFTYLARTTAITFLLLVGLSFSFSYNRHRKNQLLFSRHIIFRATKIFLAASAITLVTYFVSPALTVRFGVLHLISFSLLLLLPFTTTRNRIIPALISIMFLLIGFANRLDLADYLTFDFYPILPWFGFILLGYSLAPYYQKFRSTVIPTIPPPVTKPLSFLGRHSLLIYLAHQPILLLIIFPLTT
;
A
#
# COMPACT_ATOMS: atom_id res chain seq x y z
N MET A 1 10.39 0.62 3.92
CA MET A 1 9.58 -0.11 4.91
C MET A 1 10.45 -1.05 5.74
N VAL A 2 10.99 -2.16 5.22
CA VAL A 2 11.88 -3.06 6.01
C VAL A 2 13.08 -2.34 6.66
N ALA A 3 13.84 -1.56 5.87
CA ALA A 3 14.97 -0.79 6.42
C ALA A 3 14.55 0.30 7.41
N TYR A 4 13.32 0.82 7.29
CA TYR A 4 12.79 1.79 8.24
C TYR A 4 12.49 1.11 9.58
N HIS A 5 11.81 -0.04 9.59
CA HIS A 5 11.54 -0.80 10.82
C HIS A 5 12.81 -1.31 11.47
N PHE A 6 13.78 -1.85 10.70
CA PHE A 6 15.07 -2.27 11.25
C PHE A 6 15.79 -1.12 11.99
N TYR A 7 15.80 0.10 11.43
CA TYR A 7 16.39 1.26 12.10
C TYR A 7 15.56 1.76 13.28
N PHE A 8 14.23 1.71 13.20
CA PHE A 8 13.34 2.11 14.29
C PHE A 8 13.46 1.16 15.49
N ASP A 9 13.62 -0.14 15.23
CA ASP A 9 13.73 -1.18 16.26
C ASP A 9 15.13 -1.19 16.92
N LEU A 10 16.17 -0.63 16.27
CA LEU A 10 17.51 -0.46 16.85
C LEU A 10 17.62 0.71 17.84
N GLY A 11 16.62 1.60 17.88
CA GLY A 11 16.56 2.71 18.83
C GLY A 11 15.64 3.83 18.31
N PRO A 12 14.92 4.55 19.20
CA PRO A 12 13.97 5.58 18.78
C PRO A 12 14.73 6.85 18.40
N THR A 13 15.35 6.88 17.22
CA THR A 13 15.77 8.16 16.63
C THR A 13 14.53 8.82 16.06
N THR A 14 13.84 9.61 16.89
CA THR A 14 12.68 10.46 16.53
C THR A 14 13.11 11.64 15.64
N SER A 15 13.94 11.37 14.63
CA SER A 15 14.39 12.40 13.70
C SER A 15 13.30 12.66 12.66
N VAL A 16 13.14 13.94 12.30
CA VAL A 16 12.20 14.41 11.29
C VAL A 16 12.38 13.63 9.96
N LEU A 17 13.62 13.21 9.66
CA LEU A 17 13.98 12.43 8.48
C LEU A 17 13.30 11.05 8.44
N PHE A 18 13.19 10.35 9.57
CA PHE A 18 12.53 9.05 9.63
C PHE A 18 11.02 9.16 9.38
N THR A 19 10.38 10.22 9.89
CA THR A 19 8.96 10.49 9.63
C THR A 19 8.70 10.77 8.14
N TYR A 20 9.54 11.57 7.50
CA TYR A 20 9.43 11.80 6.04
C TYR A 20 9.72 10.53 5.24
N LEU A 21 10.68 9.71 5.66
CA LEU A 21 10.97 8.43 5.01
C LEU A 21 9.76 7.47 5.11
N ALA A 22 9.17 7.33 6.30
CA ALA A 22 7.97 6.51 6.50
C ALA A 22 6.82 6.99 5.58
N ARG A 23 6.51 8.29 5.61
CA ARG A 23 5.43 8.88 4.80
C ARG A 23 5.67 8.71 3.30
N THR A 24 6.87 8.98 2.81
CA THR A 24 7.19 8.81 1.39
C THR A 24 7.11 7.35 0.95
N THR A 25 7.54 6.40 1.78
CA THR A 25 7.39 4.98 1.48
C THR A 25 5.92 4.54 1.45
N ALA A 26 5.08 5.02 2.37
CA ALA A 26 3.65 4.75 2.36
C ALA A 26 2.97 5.32 1.11
N ILE A 27 3.23 6.59 0.78
CA ILE A 27 2.64 7.27 -0.38
C ILE A 27 3.03 6.57 -1.68
N THR A 28 4.32 6.28 -1.87
CA THR A 28 4.81 5.59 -3.07
C THR A 28 4.21 4.20 -3.20
N PHE A 29 4.10 3.45 -2.10
CA PHE A 29 3.48 2.14 -2.08
C PHE A 29 2.00 2.19 -2.47
N LEU A 30 1.22 3.10 -1.88
CA LEU A 30 -0.21 3.27 -2.19
C LEU A 30 -0.44 3.73 -3.65
N LEU A 31 0.41 4.62 -4.18
CA LEU A 31 0.40 4.99 -5.59
C LEU A 31 0.65 3.77 -6.49
N LEU A 32 1.63 2.92 -6.14
CA LEU A 32 1.93 1.69 -6.88
C LEU A 32 0.79 0.68 -6.84
N VAL A 33 0.03 0.61 -5.74
CA VAL A 33 -1.19 -0.22 -5.64
C VAL A 33 -2.20 0.24 -6.70
N GLY A 34 -2.47 1.54 -6.78
CA GLY A 34 -3.39 2.12 -7.78
C GLY A 34 -2.94 1.91 -9.23
N LEU A 35 -1.65 2.13 -9.51
CA LEU A 35 -1.04 1.87 -10.82
C LEU A 35 -1.19 0.38 -11.21
N SER A 36 -0.85 -0.52 -10.29
CA SER A 36 -0.91 -1.97 -10.49
C SER A 36 -2.34 -2.44 -10.76
N PHE A 37 -3.32 -1.89 -10.05
CA PHE A 37 -4.73 -2.16 -10.28
C PHE A 37 -5.15 -1.75 -11.70
N SER A 38 -4.75 -0.56 -12.15
CA SER A 38 -5.07 -0.07 -13.50
C SER A 38 -4.46 -0.93 -14.61
N PHE A 39 -3.22 -1.42 -14.43
CA PHE A 39 -2.61 -2.36 -15.38
C PHE A 39 -3.29 -3.72 -15.37
N SER A 40 -3.70 -4.21 -14.20
CA SER A 40 -4.49 -5.44 -14.09
C SER A 40 -5.83 -5.30 -14.81
N TYR A 41 -6.50 -4.17 -14.64
CA TYR A 41 -7.74 -3.85 -15.35
C TYR A 41 -7.55 -3.85 -16.87
N ASN A 42 -6.52 -3.16 -17.37
CA ASN A 42 -6.27 -3.09 -18.81
C ASN A 42 -6.00 -4.47 -19.43
N ARG A 43 -5.44 -5.43 -18.68
CA ARG A 43 -5.23 -6.82 -19.12
C ARG A 43 -6.52 -7.62 -19.24
N HIS A 44 -7.46 -7.42 -18.32
CA HIS A 44 -8.74 -8.14 -18.27
C HIS A 44 -9.92 -7.35 -18.84
N ARG A 45 -9.65 -6.22 -19.51
CA ARG A 45 -10.65 -5.25 -19.99
C ARG A 45 -11.80 -5.87 -20.79
N LYS A 46 -11.55 -6.95 -21.54
CA LYS A 46 -12.58 -7.63 -22.35
C LYS A 46 -13.61 -8.40 -21.49
N ASN A 47 -13.28 -8.77 -20.25
CA ASN A 47 -14.17 -9.52 -19.38
C ASN A 47 -14.20 -8.91 -17.97
N GLN A 48 -15.09 -7.92 -17.79
CA GLN A 48 -15.27 -7.18 -16.54
C GLN A 48 -15.69 -8.10 -15.39
N LEU A 49 -16.50 -9.12 -15.64
CA LEU A 49 -16.95 -10.05 -14.60
C LEU A 49 -15.77 -10.86 -14.05
N LEU A 50 -14.92 -11.42 -14.92
CA LEU A 50 -13.72 -12.14 -14.51
C LEU A 50 -12.75 -11.22 -13.77
N PHE A 51 -12.59 -9.98 -14.21
CA PHE A 51 -11.76 -8.98 -13.53
C PHE A 51 -12.28 -8.70 -12.11
N SER A 52 -13.56 -8.40 -11.96
CA SER A 52 -14.18 -8.13 -10.65
C SER A 52 -14.05 -9.32 -9.71
N ARG A 53 -14.29 -10.55 -10.18
CA ARG A 53 -14.06 -11.78 -9.39
C ARG A 53 -12.61 -11.92 -8.95
N HIS A 54 -11.67 -11.66 -9.84
CA HIS A 54 -10.24 -11.69 -9.53
C HIS A 54 -9.85 -10.68 -8.44
N ILE A 55 -10.34 -9.44 -8.55
CA ILE A 55 -10.09 -8.38 -7.56
C ILE A 55 -10.74 -8.71 -6.23
N ILE A 56 -11.99 -9.17 -6.21
CA ILE A 56 -12.68 -9.56 -4.98
C ILE A 56 -11.89 -10.67 -4.27
N PHE A 57 -11.49 -11.71 -4.99
CA PHE A 57 -10.70 -12.81 -4.41
C PHE A 57 -9.35 -12.33 -3.86
N ARG A 58 -8.69 -11.39 -4.56
CA ARG A 58 -7.45 -10.77 -4.08
C ARG A 58 -7.68 -9.94 -2.82
N ALA A 59 -8.71 -9.10 -2.81
CA ALA A 59 -9.08 -8.27 -1.66
C ALA A 59 -9.43 -9.15 -0.44
N THR A 60 -10.24 -10.19 -0.61
CA THR A 60 -10.57 -11.13 0.46
C THR A 60 -9.33 -11.80 1.04
N LYS A 61 -8.37 -12.25 0.22
CA LYS A 61 -7.12 -12.82 0.74
C LYS A 61 -6.30 -11.82 1.56
N ILE A 62 -6.19 -10.58 1.09
CA ILE A 62 -5.48 -9.51 1.81
C ILE A 62 -6.22 -9.17 3.12
N PHE A 63 -7.55 -9.09 3.08
CA PHE A 63 -8.38 -8.85 4.26
C PHE A 63 -8.18 -9.94 5.31
N LEU A 64 -8.26 -11.23 4.92
CA LEU A 64 -8.06 -12.34 5.84
C LEU A 64 -6.66 -12.32 6.47
N ALA A 65 -5.62 -12.02 5.69
CA ALA A 65 -4.27 -11.85 6.22
C ALA A 65 -4.18 -10.67 7.20
N ALA A 66 -4.81 -9.54 6.88
CA ALA A 66 -4.84 -8.36 7.74
C ALA A 66 -5.59 -8.64 9.06
N SER A 67 -6.76 -9.27 9.00
CA SER A 67 -7.53 -9.66 10.18
C SER A 67 -6.79 -10.67 11.06
N ALA A 68 -6.02 -11.60 10.45
CA ALA A 68 -5.19 -12.52 11.20
C ALA A 68 -4.09 -11.79 11.99
N ILE A 69 -3.46 -10.76 11.39
CA ILE A 69 -2.48 -9.92 12.11
C ILE A 69 -3.15 -9.18 13.26
N THR A 70 -4.33 -8.58 13.03
CA THR A 70 -5.09 -7.92 14.09
C THR A 70 -5.38 -8.87 15.25
N LEU A 71 -5.80 -10.11 14.95
CA LEU A 71 -6.09 -11.12 15.95
C LEU A 71 -4.83 -11.54 16.73
N VAL A 72 -3.73 -11.84 16.04
CA VAL A 72 -2.46 -12.20 16.68
C VAL A 72 -1.94 -11.05 17.55
N THR A 73 -1.93 -9.82 17.04
CA THR A 73 -1.46 -8.65 17.80
C THR A 73 -2.35 -8.34 18.98
N TYR A 74 -3.67 -8.52 18.86
CA TYR A 74 -4.61 -8.36 19.98
C TYR A 74 -4.30 -9.31 21.14
N PHE A 75 -3.97 -10.58 20.87
CA PHE A 75 -3.64 -11.53 21.92
C PHE A 75 -2.21 -11.39 22.46
N VAL A 76 -1.25 -11.01 21.63
CA VAL A 76 0.16 -10.88 22.03
C VAL A 76 0.44 -9.56 22.76
N SER A 77 -0.08 -8.44 22.27
CA SER A 77 0.09 -7.12 22.88
C SER A 77 -1.09 -6.21 22.55
N PRO A 78 -2.09 -6.10 23.44
CA PRO A 78 -3.26 -5.25 23.22
C PRO A 78 -2.91 -3.79 22.91
N ALA A 79 -1.80 -3.27 23.46
CA ALA A 79 -1.30 -1.92 23.23
C ALA A 79 -0.81 -1.68 21.80
N LEU A 80 -0.34 -2.72 21.10
CA LEU A 80 0.19 -2.67 19.73
C LEU A 80 -0.77 -3.32 18.72
N THR A 81 -2.05 -3.45 19.08
CA THR A 81 -3.05 -4.06 18.20
C THR A 81 -3.22 -3.23 16.93
N VAL A 82 -2.97 -3.85 15.78
CA VAL A 82 -3.18 -3.23 14.46
C VAL A 82 -4.68 -3.26 14.16
N ARG A 83 -5.41 -2.19 14.48
CA ARG A 83 -6.89 -2.14 14.31
C ARG A 83 -7.31 -1.96 12.86
N PHE A 84 -6.63 -1.08 12.13
CA PHE A 84 -6.93 -0.78 10.73
C PHE A 84 -5.68 -0.30 9.99
N GLY A 85 -4.72 -1.21 9.84
CA GLY A 85 -3.46 -0.93 9.16
C GLY A 85 -3.55 -0.89 7.63
N VAL A 86 -2.40 -0.67 7.00
CA VAL A 86 -2.30 -0.48 5.54
C VAL A 86 -2.89 -1.65 4.72
N LEU A 87 -2.83 -2.89 5.23
CA LEU A 87 -3.41 -4.05 4.54
C LEU A 87 -4.95 -4.02 4.51
N HIS A 88 -5.59 -3.56 5.60
CA HIS A 88 -7.03 -3.32 5.61
C HIS A 88 -7.38 -2.26 4.57
N LEU A 89 -6.68 -1.11 4.63
CA LEU A 89 -6.85 -0.03 3.68
C LEU A 89 -6.75 -0.52 2.23
N ILE A 90 -5.70 -1.28 1.87
CA ILE A 90 -5.53 -1.81 0.52
C ILE A 90 -6.70 -2.69 0.13
N SER A 91 -7.12 -3.61 1.00
CA SER A 91 -8.24 -4.51 0.71
C SER A 91 -9.53 -3.75 0.38
N PHE A 92 -9.94 -2.83 1.27
CA PHE A 92 -11.12 -2.00 1.06
C PHE A 92 -10.98 -1.12 -0.19
N SER A 93 -9.79 -0.55 -0.42
CA SER A 93 -9.51 0.32 -1.56
C SER A 93 -9.61 -0.41 -2.89
N LEU A 94 -9.20 -1.68 -2.97
CA LEU A 94 -9.35 -2.49 -4.18
C LEU A 94 -10.82 -2.69 -4.56
N LEU A 95 -11.69 -2.87 -3.58
CA LEU A 95 -13.13 -2.99 -3.80
C LEU A 95 -13.74 -1.63 -4.20
N LEU A 96 -13.35 -0.56 -3.50
CA LEU A 96 -13.76 0.82 -3.81
C LEU A 96 -13.29 1.28 -5.20
N LEU A 97 -12.23 0.69 -5.75
CA LEU A 97 -11.77 1.00 -7.10
C LEU A 97 -12.65 0.39 -8.20
N LEU A 98 -13.42 -0.67 -7.92
CA LEU A 98 -14.22 -1.38 -8.93
C LEU A 98 -15.22 -0.48 -9.67
N PRO A 99 -16.03 0.38 -9.01
CA PRO A 99 -16.94 1.30 -9.70
C PRO A 99 -16.23 2.24 -10.69
N PHE A 100 -14.99 2.64 -10.39
CA PHE A 100 -14.18 3.50 -11.26
C PHE A 100 -13.63 2.80 -12.49
N THR A 101 -13.82 1.48 -12.61
CA THR A 101 -13.45 0.71 -13.81
C THR A 101 -14.56 0.62 -14.85
N THR A 102 -15.80 0.94 -14.46
CA THR A 102 -16.96 1.00 -15.35
C THR A 102 -16.84 2.16 -16.34
N THR A 103 -16.23 3.28 -15.92
CA THR A 103 -16.05 4.46 -16.77
C THR A 103 -14.65 4.49 -17.36
N ARG A 104 -14.53 4.94 -18.61
CA ARG A 104 -13.23 5.14 -19.26
C ARG A 104 -12.56 6.45 -18.82
N ASN A 105 -13.32 7.38 -18.28
CA ASN A 105 -12.87 8.71 -17.90
C ASN A 105 -11.98 8.65 -16.64
N ARG A 106 -10.74 9.11 -16.77
CA ARG A 106 -9.78 9.18 -15.66
C ARG A 106 -9.79 10.51 -14.90
N ILE A 107 -10.56 11.49 -15.39
CA ILE A 107 -10.70 12.81 -14.75
C ILE A 107 -11.52 12.69 -13.46
N ILE A 108 -12.64 11.94 -13.50
CA ILE A 108 -13.50 11.74 -12.32
C ILE A 108 -12.71 11.14 -11.13
N PRO A 109 -12.01 9.99 -11.26
CA PRO A 109 -11.21 9.46 -10.15
C PRO A 109 -10.05 10.38 -9.75
N ALA A 110 -9.50 11.20 -10.65
CA ALA A 110 -8.48 12.18 -10.31
C ALA A 110 -9.04 13.35 -9.47
N LEU A 111 -10.22 13.87 -9.82
CA LEU A 111 -10.89 14.91 -9.03
C LEU A 111 -11.27 14.40 -7.64
N ILE A 112 -11.81 13.18 -7.55
CA ILE A 112 -12.12 12.54 -6.27
C ILE A 112 -10.86 12.29 -5.46
N SER A 113 -9.75 11.88 -6.09
CA SER A 113 -8.45 11.77 -5.44
C SER A 113 -8.02 13.09 -4.80
N ILE A 114 -8.06 14.19 -5.56
CA ILE A 114 -7.71 15.53 -5.06
C ILE A 114 -8.62 15.90 -3.89
N MET A 115 -9.93 15.67 -4.02
CA MET A 115 -10.90 15.95 -2.96
C MET A 115 -10.59 15.16 -1.67
N PHE A 116 -10.29 13.86 -1.79
CA PHE A 116 -9.91 13.01 -0.65
C PHE A 116 -8.63 13.49 0.02
N LEU A 117 -7.63 13.91 -0.77
CA LEU A 117 -6.36 14.43 -0.26
C LEU A 117 -6.59 15.77 0.46
N LEU A 118 -7.31 16.72 -0.16
CA LEU A 118 -7.59 18.03 0.43
C LEU A 118 -8.36 17.90 1.74
N ILE A 119 -9.45 17.12 1.76
CA ILE A 119 -10.26 16.91 2.96
C ILE A 119 -9.42 16.20 4.04
N GLY A 120 -8.70 15.13 3.69
CA GLY A 120 -7.95 14.36 4.67
C GLY A 120 -6.80 15.15 5.30
N PHE A 121 -6.03 15.89 4.52
CA PHE A 121 -4.95 16.74 5.04
C PHE A 121 -5.46 17.99 5.76
N ALA A 122 -6.53 18.63 5.27
CA ALA A 122 -7.12 19.79 5.96
C ALA A 122 -7.60 19.44 7.38
N ASN A 123 -8.14 18.23 7.56
CA ASN A 123 -8.59 17.72 8.86
C ASN A 123 -7.48 16.98 9.63
N ARG A 124 -6.23 17.02 9.15
CA ARG A 124 -5.06 16.34 9.76
C ARG A 124 -5.29 14.85 10.03
N LEU A 125 -6.09 14.18 9.20
CA LEU A 125 -6.38 12.75 9.33
C LEU A 125 -5.16 11.88 9.01
N ASP A 126 -4.14 12.44 8.35
CA ASP A 126 -2.83 11.81 8.18
C ASP A 126 -2.04 11.68 9.49
N LEU A 127 -2.43 12.41 10.54
CA LEU A 127 -1.83 12.32 11.88
C LEU A 127 -2.51 11.27 12.75
N ALA A 128 -3.58 10.63 12.29
CA ALA A 128 -4.26 9.58 13.05
C ALA A 128 -3.34 8.38 13.37
N ASP A 129 -2.28 8.17 12.56
CA ASP A 129 -1.20 7.21 12.81
C ASP A 129 -0.50 7.40 14.17
N TYR A 130 -0.51 8.60 14.75
CA TYR A 130 0.11 8.85 16.06
C TYR A 130 -0.75 8.40 17.24
N LEU A 131 -2.05 8.15 17.03
CA LEU A 131 -2.98 7.77 18.09
C LEU A 131 -3.17 6.26 18.22
N THR A 132 -2.80 5.48 17.20
CA THR A 132 -2.94 4.01 17.20
C THR A 132 -1.86 3.40 16.31
N PHE A 133 -1.24 2.32 16.78
CA PHE A 133 -0.17 1.64 16.05
C PHE A 133 -0.65 1.18 14.67
N ASP A 134 -0.02 1.69 13.60
CA ASP A 134 -0.30 1.36 12.19
C ASP A 134 -1.79 1.56 11.84
N PHE A 135 -2.27 2.81 11.88
CA PHE A 135 -3.66 3.16 11.61
C PHE A 135 -3.80 4.04 10.35
N TYR A 136 -4.23 3.42 9.26
CA TYR A 136 -4.36 4.06 7.96
C TYR A 136 -5.83 4.32 7.60
N PRO A 137 -6.41 5.48 7.97
CA PRO A 137 -7.79 5.81 7.64
C PRO A 137 -8.02 5.86 6.11
N ILE A 138 -9.27 5.70 5.67
CA ILE A 138 -9.58 5.77 4.24
C ILE A 138 -9.24 7.17 3.67
N LEU A 139 -9.49 8.22 4.43
CA LEU A 139 -9.07 9.59 4.13
C LEU A 139 -7.77 9.91 4.89
N PRO A 140 -6.71 10.45 4.26
CA PRO A 140 -6.54 10.79 2.84
C PRO A 140 -6.03 9.63 1.97
N TRP A 141 -5.70 8.48 2.57
CA TRP A 141 -4.83 7.47 1.97
C TRP A 141 -5.40 6.80 0.72
N PHE A 142 -6.71 6.61 0.63
CA PHE A 142 -7.37 6.15 -0.60
C PHE A 142 -7.19 7.13 -1.77
N GLY A 143 -7.06 8.43 -1.48
CA GLY A 143 -6.76 9.47 -2.45
C GLY A 143 -5.47 9.19 -3.22
N PHE A 144 -4.41 8.72 -2.55
CA PHE A 144 -3.17 8.33 -3.22
C PHE A 144 -3.33 7.10 -4.12
N ILE A 145 -4.14 6.11 -3.70
CA ILE A 145 -4.46 4.95 -4.53
C ILE A 145 -5.23 5.39 -5.80
N LEU A 146 -6.25 6.23 -5.65
CA LEU A 146 -6.99 6.79 -6.79
C LEU A 146 -6.11 7.64 -7.71
N LEU A 147 -5.15 8.37 -7.15
CA LEU A 147 -4.18 9.15 -7.93
C LEU A 147 -3.34 8.21 -8.79
N GLY A 148 -2.82 7.13 -8.20
CA GLY A 148 -2.09 6.10 -8.92
C GLY A 148 -2.91 5.45 -10.03
N TYR A 149 -4.17 5.12 -9.75
CA TYR A 149 -5.11 4.58 -10.75
C TYR A 149 -5.32 5.54 -11.92
N SER A 150 -5.45 6.83 -11.63
CA SER A 150 -5.72 7.88 -12.63
C SER A 150 -4.47 8.21 -13.48
N LEU A 151 -3.28 8.16 -12.88
CA LEU A 151 -2.01 8.43 -13.55
C LEU A 151 -1.52 7.26 -14.43
N ALA A 152 -2.06 6.06 -14.23
CA ALA A 152 -1.57 4.85 -14.89
C ALA A 152 -1.47 4.92 -16.43
N PRO A 153 -2.45 5.49 -17.18
CA PRO A 153 -2.33 5.59 -18.64
C PRO A 153 -1.19 6.52 -19.08
N TYR A 154 -0.96 7.61 -18.35
CA TYR A 154 0.14 8.54 -18.63
C TYR A 154 1.49 7.89 -18.34
N TYR A 155 1.60 7.17 -17.22
CA TYR A 155 2.80 6.40 -16.91
C TYR A 155 3.07 5.31 -17.96
N GLN A 156 2.03 4.61 -18.43
CA GLN A 156 2.19 3.59 -19.47
C GLN A 156 2.71 4.19 -20.79
N LYS A 157 2.19 5.35 -21.20
CA LYS A 157 2.65 6.09 -22.39
C LYS A 157 4.10 6.58 -22.22
N PHE A 158 4.44 7.10 -21.05
CA PHE A 158 5.81 7.52 -20.74
C PHE A 158 6.77 6.32 -20.80
N ARG A 159 6.41 5.21 -20.16
CA ARG A 159 7.19 3.97 -20.17
C ARG A 159 7.43 3.43 -21.57
N SER A 160 6.42 3.42 -22.43
CA SER A 160 6.58 2.92 -23.82
C SER A 160 7.46 3.80 -24.69
N THR A 161 7.74 5.03 -24.27
CA THR A 161 8.51 6.02 -25.05
C THR A 161 9.95 6.17 -24.54
N VAL A 162 10.17 6.03 -23.22
CA VAL A 162 11.43 6.41 -22.57
C VAL A 162 12.19 5.23 -21.96
N ILE A 163 11.50 4.17 -21.52
CA ILE A 163 12.16 3.07 -20.79
C ILE A 163 12.59 2.00 -21.80
N PRO A 164 13.88 1.61 -21.83
CA PRO A 164 14.37 0.58 -22.75
C PRO A 164 13.57 -0.72 -22.60
N THR A 165 13.23 -1.32 -23.73
CA THR A 165 12.44 -2.57 -23.83
C THR A 165 13.12 -3.76 -23.16
N ILE A 166 14.45 -3.71 -23.03
CA ILE A 166 15.24 -4.73 -22.34
C ILE A 166 15.52 -4.23 -20.92
N PRO A 167 14.87 -4.80 -19.89
CA PRO A 167 15.13 -4.40 -18.52
C PRO A 167 16.54 -4.85 -18.10
N PRO A 168 17.31 -4.00 -17.39
CA PRO A 168 18.67 -4.36 -16.98
C PRO A 168 18.67 -5.59 -16.06
N PRO A 169 19.77 -6.35 -15.96
CA PRO A 169 19.84 -7.59 -15.18
C PRO A 169 19.43 -7.43 -13.72
N VAL A 170 19.69 -6.25 -13.13
CA VAL A 170 19.35 -5.85 -11.76
C VAL A 170 17.83 -5.89 -11.50
N THR A 171 16.99 -5.83 -12.54
CA THR A 171 15.53 -5.90 -12.40
C THR A 171 15.02 -7.29 -12.02
N LYS A 172 15.76 -8.37 -12.30
CA LYS A 172 15.35 -9.75 -11.97
C LYS A 172 15.21 -9.97 -10.46
N PRO A 173 16.24 -9.70 -9.63
CA PRO A 173 16.12 -9.83 -8.17
C PRO A 173 15.10 -8.83 -7.60
N LEU A 174 15.08 -7.60 -8.09
CA LEU A 174 14.12 -6.59 -7.64
C LEU A 174 12.67 -6.99 -7.94
N SER A 175 12.42 -7.61 -9.10
CA SER A 175 11.11 -8.14 -9.47
C SER A 175 10.73 -9.36 -8.65
N PHE A 176 11.69 -10.19 -8.22
CA PHE A 176 11.45 -11.31 -7.32
C PHE A 176 10.99 -10.84 -5.94
N LEU A 177 11.68 -9.84 -5.38
CA LEU A 177 11.28 -9.21 -4.12
C LEU A 177 9.90 -8.55 -4.24
N GLY A 178 9.64 -7.86 -5.35
CA GLY A 178 8.32 -7.25 -5.61
C GLY A 178 7.17 -8.28 -5.69
N ARG A 179 7.41 -9.46 -6.30
CA ARG A 179 6.42 -10.55 -6.39
C ARG A 179 6.06 -11.17 -5.04
N HIS A 180 7.00 -11.18 -4.09
CA HIS A 180 6.81 -11.69 -2.74
C HIS A 180 6.67 -10.58 -1.69
N SER A 181 6.40 -9.34 -2.12
CA SER A 181 6.34 -8.17 -1.25
C SER A 181 5.40 -8.33 -0.07
N LEU A 182 4.24 -8.98 -0.23
CA LEU A 182 3.32 -9.24 0.87
C LEU A 182 3.92 -10.20 1.91
N LEU A 183 4.58 -11.28 1.47
CA LEU A 183 5.26 -12.21 2.38
C LEU A 183 6.40 -11.51 3.12
N ILE A 184 7.20 -10.72 2.40
CA ILE A 184 8.29 -9.94 3.00
C ILE A 184 7.72 -8.93 4.01
N TYR A 185 6.62 -8.24 3.67
CA TYR A 185 5.93 -7.31 4.56
C TYR A 185 5.35 -8.00 5.80
N LEU A 186 4.86 -9.23 5.72
CA LEU A 186 4.38 -9.95 6.91
C LEU A 186 5.52 -10.50 7.75
N ALA A 187 6.57 -11.02 7.10
CA ALA A 187 7.66 -11.70 7.77
C ALA A 187 8.68 -10.75 8.42
N HIS A 188 8.80 -9.52 7.91
CA HIS A 188 9.87 -8.62 8.39
C HIS A 188 9.74 -8.33 9.90
N GLN A 189 8.57 -8.00 10.43
CA GLN A 189 8.42 -7.58 11.82
C GLN A 189 8.73 -8.71 12.82
N PRO A 190 8.21 -9.94 12.65
CA PRO A 190 8.58 -11.07 13.50
C PRO A 190 10.07 -11.42 13.40
N ILE A 191 10.64 -11.43 12.19
CA ILE A 191 12.06 -11.76 11.97
C ILE A 191 12.96 -10.70 12.62
N LEU A 192 12.63 -9.42 12.47
CA LEU A 192 13.36 -8.31 13.07
C LEU A 192 13.34 -8.42 14.60
N LEU A 193 12.18 -8.69 15.20
CA LEU A 193 12.08 -8.92 16.63
C LEU A 193 12.91 -10.12 17.09
N LEU A 194 12.89 -11.24 16.33
CA LEU A 194 13.64 -12.45 16.66
C LEU A 194 15.16 -12.22 16.59
N ILE A 195 15.63 -11.37 15.67
CA ILE A 195 17.05 -11.00 15.53
C ILE A 195 17.50 -10.03 16.61
N ILE A 196 16.66 -9.03 16.95
CA ILE A 196 17.02 -7.95 17.87
C ILE A 196 16.89 -8.38 19.33
N PHE A 197 15.88 -9.19 19.68
CA PHE A 197 15.63 -9.65 21.05
C PHE A 197 16.85 -10.30 21.75
N PRO A 198 17.63 -11.20 21.11
CA PRO A 198 18.82 -11.78 21.74
C PRO A 198 20.04 -10.84 21.77
N LEU A 199 20.01 -9.70 21.08
CA LEU A 199 21.10 -8.70 21.10
C LEU A 199 20.92 -7.65 22.21
N THR A 200 19.72 -7.57 22.80
CA THR A 200 19.36 -6.61 23.85
C THR A 200 19.26 -7.22 25.25
N THR A 201 19.48 -8.54 25.39
CA THR A 201 19.61 -9.29 26.65
C THR A 201 21.07 -9.55 26.99
#